data_AF-A0A521YMY7-F1
#
_entry.id   AF-A0A521YMY7-F1
#
_cell.length_a   1.000
_cell.length_b   1.000
_cell.length_c   1.000
_cell.angle_alpha   90.00
_cell.angle_beta   90.00
_cell.angle_gamma   90.00
#
_symmetry.space_group_name_H-M   'P 1'
#
loop_
_entity.id
_entity.type
_entity.pdbx_description
1 polymer ?
#
loop_
_entity_poly.entity_id
_entity_poly.type
_entity_poly.pdbx_seq_one_letter_code
_entity_poly.pdbx_strand_id
1 'polypeptide(L)'
;MRLQSNSWTDGGLIPERFAAGKRELDGAIAFSDNNSPHLAWGDVPEATKSFALILVDPDVPSRGDDVNRSDREVPADLPRVDFFHWVLVDIPPALRLFNEGEFSQGFTPRGKSGPSTLHGARHGLNDYTGWFASDPERAGQYFGYDGPFPPFNDALVHRYVFTLYALDVERL
;
A
#
# COMPACT_ATOMS: atom_id res chain seq x y z
N MET A 1 -9.98 9.08 -17.89
CA MET A 1 -8.96 8.14 -17.42
C MET A 1 -9.61 6.98 -16.69
N ARG A 2 -9.10 5.77 -16.87
CA ARG A 2 -9.54 4.53 -16.19
C ARG A 2 -8.32 3.80 -15.63
N LEU A 3 -8.45 3.24 -14.42
CA LEU A 3 -7.47 2.36 -13.78
C LEU A 3 -8.12 0.99 -13.58
N GLN A 4 -7.38 -0.09 -13.83
CA GLN A 4 -7.85 -1.47 -13.71
C GLN A 4 -6.74 -2.42 -13.26
N SER A 5 -7.12 -3.60 -12.77
CA SER A 5 -6.19 -4.65 -12.35
C SER A 5 -6.66 -6.03 -12.82
N ASN A 6 -5.70 -6.91 -13.10
CA ASN A 6 -5.95 -8.35 -13.28
C ASN A 6 -5.72 -9.14 -11.99
N SER A 7 -5.24 -8.47 -10.93
CA SER A 7 -4.94 -9.09 -9.64
C SER A 7 -6.21 -9.31 -8.80
N TRP A 8 -7.16 -8.38 -8.87
CA TRP A 8 -8.54 -8.48 -8.34
C TRP A 8 -9.43 -7.41 -8.99
N THR A 9 -10.74 -7.50 -8.76
CA THR A 9 -11.72 -6.52 -9.25
C THR A 9 -11.98 -5.42 -8.22
N ASP A 10 -12.37 -4.22 -8.67
CA ASP A 10 -12.79 -3.13 -7.78
C ASP A 10 -13.90 -3.58 -6.79
N GLY A 11 -13.76 -3.17 -5.53
CA GLY A 11 -14.59 -3.63 -4.40
C GLY A 11 -14.38 -5.09 -3.96
N GLY A 12 -13.52 -5.85 -4.64
CA GLY A 12 -13.17 -7.23 -4.28
C GLY A 12 -12.18 -7.33 -3.12
N LEU A 13 -12.06 -8.52 -2.54
CA LEU A 13 -11.03 -8.82 -1.54
C LEU A 13 -9.65 -8.82 -2.18
N ILE A 14 -8.67 -8.21 -1.51
CA ILE A 14 -7.26 -8.28 -1.92
C ILE A 14 -6.71 -9.65 -1.52
N PRO A 15 -6.22 -10.47 -2.48
CA PRO A 15 -5.63 -11.76 -2.16
C PRO A 15 -4.40 -11.65 -1.25
N GLU A 16 -4.21 -12.64 -0.37
CA GLU A 16 -3.11 -12.70 0.61
C GLU A 16 -1.72 -12.40 0.02
N ARG A 17 -1.46 -12.85 -1.22
CA ARG A 17 -0.17 -12.62 -1.90
C ARG A 17 0.18 -11.15 -2.12
N PHE A 18 -0.79 -10.24 -2.03
CA PHE A 18 -0.55 -8.81 -2.13
C PHE A 18 -0.52 -8.13 -0.75
N ALA A 19 -0.89 -8.82 0.32
CA ALA A 19 -0.84 -8.31 1.68
C ALA A 19 0.62 -8.24 2.19
N ALA A 20 0.90 -7.28 3.07
CA ALA A 20 2.18 -7.24 3.78
C ALA A 20 2.22 -8.32 4.88
N GLY A 21 1.07 -8.59 5.52
CA GLY A 21 0.96 -9.61 6.55
C GLY A 21 -0.34 -10.39 6.49
N LYS A 22 -0.36 -11.51 7.22
CA LYS A 22 -1.43 -12.48 7.23
C LYS A 22 -1.58 -13.12 8.61
N ARG A 23 -2.72 -13.76 8.80
CA ARG A 23 -2.99 -14.60 9.96
C ARG A 23 -2.90 -16.07 9.57
N GLU A 24 -2.02 -16.79 10.25
CA GLU A 24 -1.84 -18.22 10.09
C GLU A 24 -3.00 -19.01 10.70
N LEU A 25 -3.10 -20.29 10.35
CA LEU A 25 -4.18 -21.18 10.81
C LEU A 25 -4.21 -21.37 12.34
N ASP A 26 -3.05 -21.30 12.99
CA ASP A 26 -2.91 -21.36 14.44
C ASP A 26 -3.19 -20.00 15.13
N GLY A 27 -3.53 -18.98 14.34
CA GLY A 27 -3.80 -17.63 14.81
C GLY A 27 -2.55 -16.76 14.96
N ALA A 28 -1.35 -17.27 14.67
CA ALA A 28 -0.14 -16.47 14.63
C ALA A 28 -0.21 -15.44 13.50
N ILE A 29 0.57 -14.36 13.65
CA ILE A 29 0.66 -13.27 12.70
C ILE A 29 2.01 -13.36 12.01
N ALA A 30 2.00 -13.38 10.68
CA ALA A 30 3.18 -13.53 9.85
C ALA A 30 3.19 -12.49 8.72
N PHE A 31 4.36 -12.28 8.10
CA PHE A 31 4.42 -11.54 6.85
C PHE A 31 3.97 -12.42 5.68
N SER A 32 3.40 -11.79 4.67
CA SER A 32 2.95 -12.45 3.44
C SER A 32 3.87 -12.08 2.26
N ASP A 33 3.53 -12.55 1.05
CA ASP A 33 4.34 -12.36 -0.16
C ASP A 33 4.50 -10.89 -0.54
N ASN A 34 3.57 -10.02 -0.12
CA ASN A 34 3.66 -8.56 -0.30
C ASN A 34 3.99 -8.14 -1.74
N ASN A 35 3.42 -8.85 -2.71
CA ASN A 35 3.60 -8.51 -4.12
C ASN A 35 2.85 -7.22 -4.43
N SER A 36 3.44 -6.32 -5.21
CA SER A 36 2.67 -5.20 -5.76
C SER A 36 1.66 -5.72 -6.80
N PRO A 37 0.44 -5.17 -6.89
CA PRO A 37 -0.53 -5.66 -7.86
C PRO A 37 -0.17 -5.29 -9.30
N HIS A 38 -0.75 -6.03 -10.24
CA HIS A 38 -0.87 -5.54 -11.61
C HIS A 38 -1.76 -4.30 -11.61
N LEU A 39 -1.35 -3.24 -12.30
CA LEU A 39 -2.18 -2.06 -12.55
C LEU A 39 -2.03 -1.67 -14.01
N ALA A 40 -3.13 -1.35 -14.68
CA ALA A 40 -3.11 -0.83 -16.04
C ALA A 40 -4.08 0.35 -16.16
N TRP A 41 -3.76 1.32 -16.99
CA TRP A 41 -4.60 2.50 -17.18
C TRP A 41 -4.68 2.97 -18.63
N GLY A 42 -5.80 3.64 -18.93
CA GLY A 42 -6.11 4.17 -20.25
C GLY A 42 -6.95 5.44 -20.18
N ASP A 43 -7.35 5.95 -21.34
CA ASP A 43 -8.07 7.22 -21.51
C ASP A 43 -7.36 8.39 -20.78
N VAL A 44 -6.05 8.46 -20.95
CA VAL A 44 -5.17 9.45 -20.34
C VAL A 44 -5.36 10.81 -21.06
N PRO A 45 -5.51 11.93 -20.32
CA PRO A 45 -5.58 13.26 -20.93
C PRO A 45 -4.33 13.59 -21.77
N GLU A 46 -4.51 14.25 -22.91
CA GLU A 46 -3.41 14.56 -23.84
C GLU A 46 -2.29 15.40 -23.20
N ALA A 47 -2.64 16.31 -22.29
CA ALA A 47 -1.68 17.19 -21.59
C ALA A 47 -0.86 16.50 -20.48
N THR A 48 -0.99 15.18 -20.29
CA THR A 48 -0.31 14.44 -19.22
C THR A 48 1.20 14.37 -19.48
N LYS A 49 1.99 14.87 -18.53
CA LYS A 49 3.46 14.85 -18.56
C LYS A 49 4.09 13.87 -17.56
N SER A 50 3.36 13.47 -16.54
CA SER A 50 3.74 12.37 -15.64
C SER A 50 2.51 11.82 -14.93
N PHE A 51 2.66 10.71 -14.21
CA PHE A 51 1.65 10.23 -13.27
C PHE A 51 2.18 10.16 -11.84
N ALA A 52 1.24 10.20 -10.89
CA ALA A 52 1.46 9.78 -9.51
C ALA A 52 0.44 8.70 -9.14
N LEU A 53 0.87 7.69 -8.38
CA LEU A 53 0.02 6.66 -7.80
C LEU A 53 0.12 6.75 -6.28
N ILE A 54 -1.04 6.77 -5.62
CA ILE A 54 -1.15 6.73 -4.16
C ILE A 54 -2.09 5.59 -3.77
N LEU A 55 -1.66 4.78 -2.80
CA LEU A 55 -2.48 3.78 -2.11
C LEU A 55 -2.71 4.22 -0.67
N VAL A 56 -3.99 4.40 -0.29
CA VAL A 56 -4.40 4.80 1.06
C VAL A 56 -5.34 3.76 1.66
N ASP A 57 -5.12 3.43 2.93
CA ASP A 57 -6.09 2.79 3.80
C ASP A 57 -6.71 3.87 4.72
N PRO A 58 -7.98 4.29 4.49
CA PRO A 58 -8.62 5.33 5.30
C PRO A 58 -9.27 4.77 6.58
N ASP A 59 -9.14 3.46 6.84
CA ASP A 59 -9.85 2.75 7.90
C ASP A 59 -8.95 2.39 9.10
N VAL A 60 -7.71 2.87 9.12
CA VAL A 60 -6.76 2.57 10.21
C VAL A 60 -7.22 3.20 11.52
N PRO A 61 -7.25 2.44 12.64
CA PRO A 61 -7.54 2.96 13.97
C PRO A 61 -6.68 4.18 14.33
N SER A 62 -7.30 5.29 14.75
CA SER A 62 -6.56 6.51 15.13
C SER A 62 -5.70 6.35 16.39
N ARG A 63 -5.83 5.22 17.10
CA ARG A 63 -5.02 4.86 18.27
C ARG A 63 -4.76 3.35 18.27
N GLY A 64 -3.58 2.96 18.73
CA GLY A 64 -3.11 1.58 18.72
C GLY A 64 -3.39 0.77 19.99
N ASP A 65 -4.07 1.33 21.00
CA ASP A 65 -4.15 0.73 22.34
C ASP A 65 -4.74 -0.69 22.37
N ASP A 66 -5.69 -0.97 21.47
CA ASP A 66 -6.42 -2.24 21.39
C ASP A 66 -6.06 -3.07 20.14
N VAL A 67 -5.18 -2.59 19.26
CA VAL A 67 -4.85 -3.30 18.01
C VAL A 67 -4.06 -4.57 18.28
N ASN A 68 -4.33 -5.63 17.52
CA ASN A 68 -3.65 -6.93 17.58
C ASN A 68 -3.70 -7.60 18.97
N ARG A 69 -4.83 -7.46 19.67
CA ARG A 69 -5.08 -8.08 20.97
C ARG A 69 -6.14 -9.17 20.87
N SER A 70 -5.90 -10.32 21.48
CA SER A 70 -6.85 -11.45 21.47
C SER A 70 -7.98 -11.31 22.49
N ASP A 71 -7.82 -10.46 23.50
CA ASP A 71 -8.78 -10.24 24.59
C ASP A 71 -9.76 -9.09 24.34
N ARG A 72 -9.64 -8.40 23.20
CA ARG A 72 -10.40 -7.18 22.87
C ARG A 72 -10.66 -7.08 21.38
N GLU A 73 -11.64 -6.26 21.02
CA GLU A 73 -11.95 -5.86 19.65
C GLU A 73 -11.67 -4.35 19.50
N VAL A 74 -11.17 -3.92 18.33
CA VAL A 74 -11.08 -2.49 18.01
C VAL A 74 -12.48 -2.01 17.59
N PRO A 75 -13.09 -1.05 18.31
CA PRO A 75 -14.48 -0.66 18.07
C PRO A 75 -14.70 -0.04 16.68
N ALA A 76 -15.85 -0.34 16.08
CA ALA A 76 -16.25 0.23 14.79
C ALA A 76 -16.41 1.77 14.82
N ASP A 77 -16.73 2.34 15.99
CA ASP A 77 -16.90 3.78 16.19
C ASP A 77 -15.60 4.50 16.59
N LEU A 78 -14.48 3.79 16.72
CA LEU A 78 -13.18 4.41 16.91
C LEU A 78 -12.86 5.27 15.67
N PRO A 79 -12.43 6.54 15.84
CA PRO A 79 -12.03 7.38 14.71
C PRO A 79 -10.95 6.71 13.87
N ARG A 80 -11.04 6.89 12.55
CA ARG A 80 -10.10 6.34 11.57
C ARG A 80 -9.19 7.42 11.01
N VAL A 81 -8.01 7.02 10.55
CA VAL A 81 -7.00 7.89 9.94
C VAL A 81 -6.48 7.25 8.66
N ASP A 82 -5.97 8.09 7.76
CA ASP A 82 -5.31 7.64 6.55
C ASP A 82 -3.97 6.97 6.88
N PHE A 83 -3.70 5.86 6.20
CA PHE A 83 -2.42 5.18 6.19
C PHE A 83 -1.96 4.98 4.73
N PHE A 84 -0.85 5.59 4.38
CA PHE A 84 -0.28 5.53 3.04
C PHE A 84 0.54 4.24 2.90
N HIS A 85 0.09 3.33 2.06
CA HIS A 85 0.74 2.04 1.78
C HIS A 85 1.68 2.08 0.57
N TRP A 86 1.46 3.02 -0.35
CA TRP A 86 2.30 3.22 -1.52
C TRP A 86 2.19 4.65 -2.04
N VAL A 87 3.33 5.31 -2.19
CA VAL A 87 3.43 6.58 -2.91
C VAL A 87 4.46 6.41 -4.01
N LEU A 88 4.07 6.68 -5.26
CA LEU A 88 4.93 6.61 -6.43
C LEU A 88 4.69 7.85 -7.30
N VAL A 89 5.74 8.62 -7.55
CA VAL A 89 5.69 9.87 -8.32
C VAL A 89 6.62 9.83 -9.52
N ASP A 90 6.45 10.79 -10.43
CA ASP A 90 7.21 10.93 -11.68
C ASP A 90 7.14 9.70 -12.58
N ILE A 91 6.02 8.99 -12.55
CA ILE A 91 5.80 7.85 -13.45
C ILE A 91 5.78 8.41 -14.89
N PRO A 92 6.58 7.87 -15.83
CA PRO A 92 6.65 8.42 -17.18
C PRO A 92 5.29 8.46 -17.90
N PRO A 93 5.01 9.49 -18.69
CA PRO A 93 3.72 9.68 -19.35
C PRO A 93 3.43 8.66 -20.44
N ALA A 94 4.44 7.89 -20.88
CA ALA A 94 4.29 6.79 -21.84
C ALA A 94 3.91 5.46 -21.17
N LEU A 95 4.14 5.30 -19.86
CA LEU A 95 3.88 4.04 -19.18
C LEU A 95 2.37 3.85 -18.96
N ARG A 96 1.88 2.63 -19.19
CA ARG A 96 0.43 2.30 -19.15
C ARG A 96 0.10 1.10 -18.27
N LEU A 97 1.11 0.40 -17.77
CA LEU A 97 0.92 -0.76 -16.93
C LEU A 97 2.10 -0.96 -15.98
N PHE A 98 1.80 -1.63 -14.88
CA PHE A 98 2.72 -2.28 -13.97
C PHE A 98 2.33 -3.76 -13.92
N ASN A 99 3.32 -4.64 -13.99
CA ASN A 99 3.13 -6.06 -13.79
C ASN A 99 2.95 -6.38 -12.30
N GLU A 100 2.27 -7.49 -12.02
CA GLU A 100 2.27 -8.05 -10.67
C GLU A 100 3.70 -8.32 -10.21
N GLY A 101 4.01 -7.96 -8.97
CA GLY A 101 5.34 -8.11 -8.38
C GLY A 101 6.40 -7.14 -8.90
N GLU A 102 6.08 -6.19 -9.78
CA GLU A 102 7.10 -5.33 -10.39
C GLU A 102 7.79 -4.40 -9.37
N PHE A 103 7.04 -3.85 -8.41
CA PHE A 103 7.57 -2.89 -7.43
C PHE A 103 7.77 -3.47 -6.03
N SER A 104 7.27 -4.68 -5.76
CA SER A 104 7.49 -5.39 -4.50
C SER A 104 7.30 -6.89 -4.71
N GLN A 105 8.18 -7.70 -4.13
CA GLN A 105 8.16 -9.17 -4.15
C GLN A 105 8.56 -9.73 -2.77
N GLY A 106 7.94 -9.20 -1.72
CA GLY A 106 8.26 -9.59 -0.35
C GLY A 106 8.17 -8.42 0.62
N PHE A 107 7.82 -8.71 1.86
CA PHE A 107 7.99 -7.76 2.95
C PHE A 107 9.46 -7.71 3.35
N THR A 108 10.03 -6.51 3.47
CA THR A 108 11.43 -6.33 3.88
C THR A 108 11.47 -5.70 5.27
N PRO A 109 11.93 -6.43 6.30
CA PRO A 109 12.16 -5.85 7.62
C PRO A 109 13.08 -4.63 7.52
N ARG A 110 12.75 -3.54 8.24
CA ARG A 110 13.45 -2.25 8.18
C ARG A 110 13.27 -1.48 6.85
N GLY A 111 12.37 -1.96 5.98
CA GLY A 111 11.92 -1.27 4.78
C GLY A 111 12.75 -1.54 3.53
N LYS A 112 12.32 -0.95 2.40
CA LYS A 112 12.93 -1.09 1.07
C LYS A 112 13.70 0.17 0.70
N SER A 113 14.61 0.06 -0.27
CA SER A 113 15.39 1.21 -0.76
C SER A 113 14.53 2.20 -1.56
N GLY A 114 14.97 3.45 -1.56
CA GLY A 114 14.35 4.55 -2.32
C GLY A 114 15.18 5.83 -2.18
N PRO A 115 14.71 6.97 -2.72
CA PRO A 115 13.45 7.12 -3.44
C PRO A 115 13.51 6.63 -4.89
N SER A 116 14.68 6.59 -5.53
CA SER A 116 14.81 6.18 -6.93
C SER A 116 14.34 4.73 -7.15
N THR A 117 13.51 4.51 -8.16
CA THR A 117 12.97 3.18 -8.49
C THR A 117 12.90 2.97 -10.01
N LEU A 118 12.20 1.92 -10.44
CA LEU A 118 12.01 1.54 -11.83
C LEU A 118 11.45 2.68 -12.69
N HIS A 119 11.74 2.62 -13.99
CA HIS A 119 11.25 3.55 -15.01
C HIS A 119 11.59 5.03 -14.76
N GLY A 120 12.55 5.32 -13.89
CA GLY A 120 12.90 6.70 -13.52
C GLY A 120 11.90 7.36 -12.57
N ALA A 121 10.92 6.61 -12.04
CA ALA A 121 9.99 7.08 -11.02
C ALA A 121 10.66 7.15 -9.64
N ARG A 122 9.93 7.69 -8.66
CA ARG A 122 10.37 7.77 -7.26
C ARG A 122 9.32 7.27 -6.28
N HIS A 123 9.72 6.43 -5.34
CA HIS A 123 8.92 6.08 -4.18
C HIS A 123 8.95 7.19 -3.13
N GLY A 124 7.80 7.47 -2.53
CA GLY A 124 7.71 8.13 -1.23
C GLY A 124 7.91 7.12 -0.09
N LEU A 125 8.09 7.66 1.12
CA LEU A 125 7.96 6.87 2.35
C LEU A 125 6.49 6.52 2.55
N ASN A 126 6.24 5.27 2.92
CA ASN A 126 4.94 4.78 3.37
C ASN A 126 4.88 4.76 4.91
N ASP A 127 3.68 4.62 5.46
CA ASP A 127 3.43 4.80 6.89
C ASP A 127 3.90 3.63 7.76
N TYR A 128 4.35 2.52 7.19
CA TYR A 128 5.06 1.50 7.96
C TYR A 128 6.34 2.04 8.59
N THR A 129 6.92 3.11 8.02
CA THR A 129 8.02 3.89 8.61
C THR A 129 7.65 4.42 9.99
N GLY A 130 6.44 4.97 10.15
CA GLY A 130 5.93 5.47 11.43
C GLY A 130 5.46 4.34 12.33
N TRP A 131 4.76 3.35 11.77
CA TRP A 131 4.20 2.21 12.50
C TRP A 131 5.26 1.38 13.23
N PHE A 132 6.39 1.10 12.57
CA PHE A 132 7.47 0.30 13.15
C PHE A 132 8.55 1.13 13.86
N ALA A 133 8.39 2.44 14.00
CA ALA A 133 9.43 3.33 14.53
C ALA A 133 9.91 2.94 15.95
N SER A 134 9.04 2.37 16.78
CA SER A 134 9.37 1.93 18.15
C SER A 134 9.80 0.46 18.26
N ASP A 135 9.80 -0.29 17.16
CA ASP A 135 10.20 -1.69 17.12
C ASP A 135 11.68 -1.79 16.68
N PRO A 136 12.63 -2.17 17.56
CA PRO A 136 14.05 -2.18 17.21
C PRO A 136 14.42 -3.13 16.05
N GLU A 137 13.64 -4.18 15.82
CA GLU A 137 13.88 -5.15 14.76
C GLU A 137 13.33 -4.67 13.41
N ARG A 138 12.31 -3.81 13.44
CA ARG A 138 11.57 -3.37 12.25
C ARG A 138 11.73 -1.89 11.93
N ALA A 139 12.21 -1.06 12.86
CA ALA A 139 12.45 0.35 12.63
C ALA A 139 13.39 0.56 11.44
N GLY A 140 12.94 1.40 10.51
CA GLY A 140 13.61 1.67 9.24
C GLY A 140 12.76 2.55 8.33
N GLN A 141 13.24 2.76 7.10
CA GLN A 141 12.57 3.59 6.10
C GLN A 141 11.88 2.70 5.08
N TYR A 142 10.55 2.77 5.03
CA TYR A 142 9.75 1.94 4.16
C TYR A 142 9.38 2.72 2.90
N PHE A 143 10.13 2.51 1.82
CA PHE A 143 9.80 3.01 0.50
C PHE A 143 8.95 2.01 -0.29
N GLY A 144 8.10 2.54 -1.16
CA GLY A 144 7.36 1.76 -2.14
C GLY A 144 6.15 1.05 -1.57
N TYR A 145 5.73 -0.03 -2.22
CA TYR A 145 4.53 -0.77 -1.88
C TYR A 145 4.79 -1.65 -0.66
N ASP A 146 4.00 -1.47 0.40
CA ASP A 146 3.76 -2.50 1.41
C ASP A 146 2.25 -2.64 1.57
N GLY A 147 1.73 -3.82 1.31
CA GLY A 147 0.29 -4.07 1.18
C GLY A 147 -0.49 -4.07 2.49
N PRO A 148 -1.75 -4.51 2.44
CA PRO A 148 -2.63 -4.66 3.60
C PRO A 148 -1.98 -5.42 4.77
N PHE A 149 -2.19 -4.92 5.98
CA PHE A 149 -1.91 -5.65 7.22
C PHE A 149 -2.79 -5.13 8.38
N PRO A 150 -4.13 -5.20 8.23
CA PRO A 150 -5.04 -4.64 9.22
C PRO A 150 -4.95 -5.42 10.56
N PRO A 151 -5.30 -4.79 11.69
CA PRO A 151 -5.38 -5.50 12.96
C PRO A 151 -6.34 -6.69 12.87
N PHE A 152 -5.93 -7.86 13.35
CA PHE A 152 -6.76 -9.07 13.23
C PHE A 152 -8.06 -9.01 14.03
N ASN A 153 -8.16 -8.07 14.97
CA ASN A 153 -9.26 -7.86 15.88
C ASN A 153 -10.02 -6.54 15.59
N ASP A 154 -9.88 -5.97 14.40
CA ASP A 154 -10.70 -4.81 14.01
C ASP A 154 -12.12 -5.23 13.65
N ALA A 155 -13.11 -4.50 14.18
CA ALA A 155 -14.51 -4.72 13.82
C ALA A 155 -14.82 -4.32 12.37
N LEU A 156 -13.97 -3.49 11.75
CA LEU A 156 -14.14 -3.04 10.38
C LEU A 156 -13.26 -3.82 9.39
N VAL A 157 -13.81 -4.04 8.19
CA VAL A 157 -13.02 -4.42 7.03
C VAL A 157 -12.39 -3.16 6.44
N HIS A 158 -11.07 -3.14 6.33
CA HIS A 158 -10.34 -2.02 5.77
C HIS A 158 -10.46 -1.96 4.24
N ARG A 159 -10.50 -0.73 3.71
CA ARG A 159 -10.48 -0.43 2.28
C ARG A 159 -9.09 0.02 1.88
N TYR A 160 -8.65 -0.36 0.68
CA TYR A 160 -7.35 0.02 0.15
C TYR A 160 -7.56 0.71 -1.20
N VAL A 161 -7.46 2.04 -1.21
CA VAL A 161 -7.86 2.88 -2.33
C VAL A 161 -6.63 3.25 -3.16
N PHE A 162 -6.53 2.68 -4.36
CA PHE A 162 -5.52 3.04 -5.35
C PHE A 162 -6.03 4.22 -6.18
N THR A 163 -5.32 5.35 -6.14
CA THR A 163 -5.64 6.53 -6.95
C THR A 163 -4.47 6.87 -7.85
N LEU A 164 -4.72 6.86 -9.17
CA LEU A 164 -3.77 7.31 -10.18
C LEU A 164 -4.13 8.73 -10.62
N TYR A 165 -3.15 9.62 -10.62
CA TYR A 165 -3.25 11.01 -11.04
C TYR A 165 -2.48 11.23 -12.33
N ALA A 166 -3.09 11.91 -13.30
CA ALA A 166 -2.40 12.45 -14.47
C ALA A 166 -2.02 13.91 -14.21
N LEU A 167 -0.73 14.23 -14.37
CA LEU A 167 -0.16 15.53 -13.99
C LEU A 167 0.32 16.31 -15.22
N ASP A 168 0.23 17.63 -15.19
CA ASP A 168 0.68 18.55 -16.23
C ASP A 168 2.14 19.03 -16.06
N VAL A 169 2.84 18.44 -15.09
CA VAL A 169 4.27 18.62 -14.81
C VAL A 169 5.03 17.32 -15.09
N GLU A 170 6.27 17.44 -15.56
CA GLU A 170 7.14 16.28 -15.82
C GLU A 170 7.66 15.64 -14.54
N ARG A 171 7.79 16.43 -13.46
CA ARG A 171 8.38 16.01 -12.19
C ARG A 171 7.79 16.81 -11.02
N LEU A 172 7.50 16.14 -9.91
CA LEU A 172 7.04 16.73 -8.63
C LEU A 172 8.19 17.18 -7.72
#